data_AF-A0A2D4H8N5-F1
#
_entry.id   AF-A0A2D4H8N5-F1
#
_cell.length_a   1.000
_cell.length_b   1.000
_cell.length_c   1.000
_cell.angle_alpha   90.00
_cell.angle_beta   90.00
_cell.angle_gamma   90.00
#
_symmetry.space_group_name_H-M   'P 1'
#
loop_
_entity.id
_entity.type
_entity.pdbx_description
1 polymer ?
#
loop_
_entity_poly.entity_id
_entity_poly.type
_entity_poly.pdbx_seq_one_letter_code
_entity_poly.pdbx_strand_id
1 'polypeptide(L)'
;CLRAIMNYQYGFNMVMSHPHAVNEIALSLNNKNPRTKALVLELLAAVCLVRGGHEIILSAFDNFKEVCGEKQRFEKLMEHFRNEDNNIDFMVACMQFINIVVHSVEDMNFRVHLQYEFTKLGLDEYLDKLKHTESDKLQVQIQAYLDNVFDVGALLEDAETKNAALERVEELEENISHLSEKLQDTENEAMAKIVELEKQLMQRNKELDVVREIYKDANTQVHT
;
A
#
# COMPACT_ATOMS: atom_id res chain seq x y z
N CYS A 1 -3.87 9.65 -39.28
CA CYS A 1 -5.18 9.06 -39.63
C CYS A 1 -5.70 8.11 -38.55
N LEU A 2 -4.93 7.09 -38.13
CA LEU A 2 -5.37 6.13 -37.10
C LEU A 2 -5.85 6.80 -35.80
N ARG A 3 -5.16 7.84 -35.30
CA ARG A 3 -5.64 8.66 -34.17
C ARG A 3 -7.09 9.14 -34.33
N ALA A 4 -7.45 9.65 -35.50
CA ALA A 4 -8.80 10.15 -35.76
C ALA A 4 -9.83 9.00 -35.80
N ILE A 5 -9.45 7.84 -36.32
CA ILE A 5 -10.30 6.63 -36.33
C ILE A 5 -10.52 6.11 -34.91
N MET A 6 -9.45 6.05 -34.11
CA MET A 6 -9.47 5.58 -32.72
C MET A 6 -10.22 6.52 -31.77
N ASN A 7 -10.39 7.79 -32.15
CA ASN A 7 -11.26 8.72 -31.40
C ASN A 7 -12.76 8.42 -31.57
N TYR A 8 -13.14 7.55 -32.53
CA TYR A 8 -14.51 7.09 -32.70
C TYR A 8 -14.64 5.66 -32.18
N GLN A 9 -15.56 5.41 -31.25
CA GLN A 9 -15.70 4.12 -30.54
C GLN A 9 -15.73 2.91 -31.49
N TYR A 10 -16.48 3.01 -32.59
CA TYR A 10 -16.54 1.92 -33.58
C TYR A 10 -15.20 1.73 -34.31
N GLY A 11 -14.55 2.83 -34.69
CA GLY A 11 -13.22 2.78 -35.32
C GLY A 11 -12.15 2.21 -34.39
N PHE A 12 -12.20 2.56 -33.11
CA PHE A 12 -11.33 1.99 -32.08
C PHE A 12 -11.48 0.47 -31.98
N ASN A 13 -12.72 -0.04 -31.87
CA ASN A 13 -12.99 -1.48 -31.83
C ASN A 13 -12.54 -2.20 -33.12
N MET A 14 -12.69 -1.56 -34.28
CA MET A 14 -12.19 -2.10 -35.55
C MET A 14 -10.66 -2.20 -35.57
N VAL A 15 -9.94 -1.21 -35.01
CA VAL A 15 -8.48 -1.25 -34.90
C VAL A 15 -8.04 -2.37 -33.97
N MET A 16 -8.68 -2.54 -32.81
CA MET A 16 -8.34 -3.60 -31.86
C MET A 16 -8.60 -5.01 -32.40
N SER A 17 -9.67 -5.19 -33.17
CA SER A 17 -10.02 -6.49 -33.76
C SER A 17 -9.23 -6.82 -35.02
N HIS A 18 -8.55 -5.84 -35.63
CA HIS A 18 -7.75 -6.06 -36.82
C HIS A 18 -6.41 -6.73 -36.47
N PRO A 19 -6.09 -7.92 -37.01
CA PRO A 19 -4.96 -8.77 -36.55
C PRO A 19 -3.59 -8.10 -36.53
N HIS A 20 -3.34 -7.15 -37.44
CA HIS A 20 -2.03 -6.51 -37.59
C HIS A 20 -2.01 -5.04 -37.17
N ALA A 21 -3.17 -4.43 -36.88
CA ALA A 21 -3.21 -2.97 -36.79
C ALA A 21 -2.40 -2.44 -35.59
N VAL A 22 -2.53 -3.06 -34.42
CA VAL A 22 -1.78 -2.66 -33.22
C VAL A 22 -0.30 -2.98 -33.36
N ASN A 23 0.06 -4.11 -34.00
CA ASN A 23 1.46 -4.48 -34.26
C ASN A 23 2.15 -3.43 -35.16
N GLU A 24 1.50 -2.98 -36.22
CA GLU A 24 2.03 -1.94 -37.12
C GLU A 24 2.14 -0.57 -36.42
N ILE A 25 1.21 -0.25 -35.51
CA ILE A 25 1.32 0.94 -34.66
C ILE A 25 2.55 0.82 -33.75
N ALA A 26 2.78 -0.34 -33.13
CA ALA A 26 3.96 -0.57 -32.28
C ALA A 26 5.27 -0.48 -33.09
N LEU A 27 5.34 -1.08 -34.27
CA LEU A 27 6.50 -1.00 -35.16
C LEU A 27 6.83 0.43 -35.59
N SER A 28 5.83 1.31 -35.65
CA SER A 28 6.01 2.75 -35.95
C SER A 28 6.83 3.50 -34.88
N LEU A 29 7.06 2.90 -33.71
CA LEU A 29 7.97 3.42 -32.68
C LEU A 29 9.42 3.54 -33.19
N ASN A 30 9.82 2.76 -34.20
CA ASN A 30 11.16 2.85 -34.81
C ASN A 30 11.36 4.16 -35.63
N ASN A 31 10.34 5.00 -35.79
CA ASN A 31 10.49 6.26 -36.50
C ASN A 31 11.45 7.21 -35.75
N LYS A 32 12.34 7.88 -36.48
CA LYS A 32 13.33 8.81 -35.89
C LYS A 32 12.71 10.04 -35.22
N ASN A 33 11.48 10.42 -35.56
CA ASN A 33 10.85 11.62 -35.03
C ASN A 33 10.28 11.39 -33.62
N PRO A 34 10.77 12.09 -32.58
CA PRO A 34 10.26 11.93 -31.21
C PRO A 34 8.76 12.21 -31.07
N ARG A 35 8.23 13.16 -31.86
CA ARG A 35 6.78 13.47 -31.86
C ARG A 35 5.96 12.30 -32.40
N THR A 36 6.48 11.56 -33.38
CA THR A 36 5.84 10.35 -33.89
C THR A 36 5.87 9.26 -32.83
N LYS A 37 7.00 9.07 -32.14
CA LYS A 37 7.11 8.10 -31.04
C LYS A 37 6.13 8.42 -29.90
N ALA A 38 6.05 9.69 -29.49
CA ALA A 38 5.11 10.15 -28.46
C ALA A 38 3.66 9.81 -28.85
N LEU A 39 3.26 10.12 -30.08
CA LEU A 39 1.92 9.79 -30.58
C LEU A 39 1.66 8.29 -30.62
N VAL A 40 2.64 7.48 -31.02
CA VAL A 40 2.51 6.01 -31.01
C VAL A 40 2.25 5.52 -29.59
N LEU A 41 3.01 6.00 -28.60
CA LEU A 41 2.85 5.64 -27.21
C LEU A 41 1.49 6.09 -26.63
N GLU A 42 1.02 7.29 -26.97
CA GLU A 42 -0.33 7.75 -26.60
C GLU A 42 -1.43 6.80 -27.11
N LEU A 43 -1.32 6.34 -28.37
CA LEU A 43 -2.29 5.43 -28.96
C LEU A 43 -2.25 4.03 -28.32
N LEU A 44 -1.05 3.51 -28.09
CA LEU A 44 -0.85 2.21 -27.45
C LEU A 44 -1.32 2.22 -25.99
N ALA A 45 -1.07 3.30 -25.26
CA ALA A 45 -1.58 3.51 -23.91
C ALA A 45 -3.11 3.49 -23.86
N ALA A 46 -3.78 4.14 -24.81
CA ALA A 46 -5.24 4.13 -24.90
C ALA A 46 -5.81 2.73 -25.16
N VAL A 47 -5.15 1.93 -26.00
CA VAL A 47 -5.51 0.52 -26.22
C VAL A 47 -5.26 -0.31 -24.96
N CYS A 48 -4.14 -0.09 -24.26
CA CYS A 48 -3.77 -0.85 -23.07
C CYS A 48 -4.81 -0.74 -21.94
N LEU A 49 -5.48 0.40 -21.80
CA LEU A 49 -6.43 0.68 -20.72
C LEU A 49 -7.82 0.06 -20.92
N VAL A 50 -8.17 -0.40 -22.12
CA VAL A 50 -9.50 -0.99 -22.35
C VAL A 50 -9.52 -2.49 -22.06
N ARG A 51 -10.70 -3.03 -21.81
CA ARG A 51 -10.89 -4.46 -21.51
C ARG A 51 -10.31 -5.33 -22.63
N GLY A 52 -9.38 -6.22 -22.28
CA GLY A 52 -8.68 -7.12 -23.21
C GLY A 52 -7.58 -6.44 -24.04
N GLY A 53 -7.41 -5.12 -23.92
CA GLY A 53 -6.40 -4.38 -24.68
C GLY A 53 -4.97 -4.59 -24.17
N HIS A 54 -4.80 -4.87 -22.86
CA HIS A 54 -3.48 -5.14 -22.27
C HIS A 54 -2.78 -6.34 -22.93
N GLU A 55 -3.48 -7.46 -23.12
CA GLU A 55 -2.96 -8.65 -23.81
C GLU A 55 -2.56 -8.34 -25.26
N ILE A 56 -3.35 -7.52 -25.95
CA ILE A 56 -3.05 -7.09 -27.33
C ILE A 56 -1.76 -6.28 -27.37
N ILE A 57 -1.54 -5.38 -26.39
CA ILE A 57 -0.32 -4.56 -26.31
C ILE A 57 0.90 -5.43 -26.03
N LEU A 58 0.81 -6.37 -25.09
CA LEU A 58 1.91 -7.29 -24.82
C LEU A 58 2.24 -8.15 -26.04
N SER A 59 1.23 -8.70 -26.72
CA SER A 59 1.41 -9.46 -27.95
C SER A 59 2.02 -8.62 -29.07
N ALA A 60 1.66 -7.33 -29.17
CA ALA A 60 2.24 -6.43 -30.15
C ALA A 60 3.72 -6.15 -29.86
N PHE A 61 4.11 -6.05 -28.60
CA PHE A 61 5.52 -5.89 -28.22
C PHE A 61 6.32 -7.21 -28.29
N ASP A 62 5.68 -8.36 -28.15
CA ASP A 62 6.30 -9.67 -28.46
C ASP A 62 6.57 -9.78 -29.97
N ASN A 63 5.63 -9.37 -30.82
CA ASN A 63 5.86 -9.26 -32.26
C ASN A 63 6.95 -8.23 -32.58
N PHE A 64 6.93 -7.07 -31.92
CA PHE A 64 7.96 -6.04 -32.08
C PHE A 64 9.34 -6.62 -31.76
N LYS A 65 9.49 -7.35 -30.65
CA LYS A 65 10.74 -8.03 -30.27
C LYS A 65 11.26 -8.94 -31.38
N GLU A 66 10.41 -9.82 -31.92
CA GLU A 66 10.78 -10.73 -33.00
C GLU A 66 11.20 -10.01 -34.28
N VAL A 67 10.40 -9.04 -34.72
CA VAL A 67 10.63 -8.29 -35.97
C VAL A 67 11.86 -7.39 -35.87
N CYS A 68 12.08 -6.77 -34.71
CA CYS A 68 13.18 -5.85 -34.45
C CYS A 68 14.48 -6.56 -34.02
N GLY A 69 14.43 -7.86 -33.72
CA GLY A 69 15.57 -8.62 -33.20
C GLY A 69 15.98 -8.23 -31.78
N GLU A 70 15.03 -7.83 -30.93
CA GLU A 70 15.31 -7.54 -29.52
C GLU A 70 15.55 -8.84 -28.73
N LYS A 71 16.45 -8.79 -27.74
CA LYS A 71 16.67 -9.92 -26.84
C LYS A 71 15.55 -10.04 -25.82
N GLN A 72 15.08 -8.90 -25.33
CA GLN A 72 14.00 -8.77 -24.37
C GLN A 72 12.92 -7.85 -24.92
N ARG A 73 11.67 -8.10 -24.55
CA ARG A 73 10.56 -7.21 -24.90
C ARG A 73 10.82 -5.82 -24.30
N PHE A 74 10.45 -4.76 -25.03
CA PHE A 74 10.62 -3.34 -24.64
C PHE A 74 12.07 -2.82 -24.64
N GLU A 75 13.04 -3.57 -25.15
CA GLU A 75 14.45 -3.18 -25.12
C GLU A 75 14.72 -1.86 -25.87
N LYS A 76 14.24 -1.73 -27.11
CA LYS A 76 14.37 -0.50 -27.91
C LYS A 76 13.51 0.64 -27.38
N LEU A 77 12.35 0.35 -26.78
CA LEU A 77 11.57 1.37 -26.08
C LEU A 77 12.43 2.04 -25.00
N MET A 78 13.11 1.22 -24.18
CA MET A 78 14.02 1.71 -23.16
C MET A 78 15.27 2.37 -23.74
N GLU A 79 15.79 1.89 -24.87
CA GLU A 79 16.88 2.58 -25.59
C GLU A 79 16.46 4.00 -26.03
N HIS A 80 15.28 4.13 -26.65
CA HIS A 80 14.75 5.43 -27.05
C HIS A 80 14.51 6.33 -25.85
N PHE A 81 13.93 5.80 -24.78
CA PHE A 81 13.66 6.58 -23.57
C PHE A 81 14.95 7.14 -22.95
N ARG A 82 16.03 6.35 -22.91
CA ARG A 82 17.32 6.77 -22.37
C ARG A 82 18.05 7.79 -23.24
N ASN A 83 17.94 7.65 -24.56
CA ASN A 83 18.78 8.38 -25.51
C ASN A 83 18.13 9.66 -26.07
N GLU A 84 16.80 9.84 -25.91
CA GLU A 84 16.06 11.01 -26.40
C GLU A 84 15.66 11.98 -25.26
N ASP A 85 16.62 12.31 -24.39
CA ASP A 85 16.45 13.21 -23.24
C ASP A 85 16.07 14.67 -23.59
N ASN A 86 16.29 15.06 -24.84
CA ASN A 86 16.00 16.41 -25.34
C ASN A 86 14.51 16.65 -25.68
N ASN A 87 13.66 15.62 -25.66
CA ASN A 87 12.23 15.75 -26.00
C ASN A 87 11.32 15.37 -24.83
N ILE A 88 10.98 16.37 -24.01
CA ILE A 88 10.14 16.21 -22.82
C ILE A 88 8.77 15.59 -23.15
N ASP A 89 8.12 15.97 -24.24
CA ASP A 89 6.81 15.40 -24.60
C ASP A 89 6.88 13.89 -24.87
N PHE A 90 7.93 13.43 -25.56
CA PHE A 90 8.20 12.00 -25.75
C PHE A 90 8.50 11.30 -24.42
N MET A 91 9.35 11.89 -23.58
CA MET A 91 9.66 11.31 -22.26
C MET A 91 8.42 11.14 -21.39
N VAL A 92 7.54 12.13 -21.37
CA VAL A 92 6.25 12.09 -20.65
C VAL A 92 5.38 10.97 -21.20
N ALA A 93 5.20 10.89 -22.54
CA ALA A 93 4.40 9.84 -23.17
C ALA A 93 4.97 8.44 -22.93
N CYS A 94 6.30 8.29 -22.95
CA CYS A 94 7.00 7.04 -22.67
C CYS A 94 6.81 6.61 -21.23
N MET A 95 7.03 7.50 -20.27
CA MET A 95 6.84 7.21 -18.86
C MET A 95 5.38 6.88 -18.54
N GLN A 96 4.44 7.62 -19.13
CA GLN A 96 3.01 7.35 -18.99
C GLN A 96 2.63 5.97 -19.56
N PHE A 97 3.18 5.59 -20.71
CA PHE A 97 2.95 4.25 -21.28
C PHE A 97 3.49 3.15 -20.35
N ILE A 98 4.70 3.33 -19.80
CA ILE A 98 5.30 2.38 -18.84
C ILE A 98 4.42 2.26 -17.59
N ASN A 99 3.97 3.38 -17.02
CA ASN A 99 3.04 3.40 -15.89
C ASN A 99 1.79 2.56 -16.15
N ILE A 100 1.20 2.74 -17.33
CA ILE A 100 -0.02 2.02 -17.71
C ILE A 100 0.28 0.54 -17.88
N VAL A 101 1.28 0.16 -18.69
CA VAL A 101 1.53 -1.25 -19.00
C VAL A 101 1.89 -2.06 -17.75
N VAL A 102 2.62 -1.46 -16.80
CA VAL A 102 3.04 -2.12 -15.56
C VAL A 102 1.92 -2.12 -14.51
N HIS A 103 1.27 -0.98 -14.26
CA HIS A 103 0.41 -0.83 -13.09
C HIS A 103 -1.09 -0.97 -13.36
N SER A 104 -1.55 -1.05 -14.61
CA SER A 104 -2.97 -1.23 -14.93
C SER A 104 -3.46 -2.68 -14.85
N VAL A 105 -2.59 -3.63 -14.53
CA VAL A 105 -2.95 -5.06 -14.43
C VAL A 105 -3.58 -5.39 -13.07
N GLU A 106 -4.57 -6.28 -13.08
CA GLU A 106 -5.30 -6.69 -11.87
C GLU A 106 -4.51 -7.70 -11.02
N ASP A 107 -3.77 -8.61 -11.67
CA ASP A 107 -2.95 -9.62 -11.00
C ASP A 107 -1.64 -9.00 -10.47
N MET A 108 -1.49 -8.99 -9.15
CA MET A 108 -0.33 -8.40 -8.47
C MET A 108 0.98 -9.17 -8.76
N ASN A 109 0.93 -10.49 -8.95
CA ASN A 109 2.12 -11.25 -9.34
C ASN A 109 2.55 -10.88 -10.76
N PHE A 110 1.57 -10.70 -11.65
CA PHE A 110 1.86 -10.26 -13.01
C PHE A 110 2.39 -8.82 -13.05
N ARG A 111 1.86 -7.93 -12.19
CA ARG A 111 2.40 -6.58 -11.99
C ARG A 111 3.86 -6.60 -11.58
N VAL A 112 4.21 -7.39 -10.57
CA VAL A 112 5.61 -7.54 -10.10
C VAL A 112 6.49 -8.11 -11.21
N HIS A 113 5.99 -9.07 -11.98
CA HIS A 113 6.71 -9.62 -13.12
C HIS A 113 7.03 -8.55 -14.18
N LEU A 114 6.03 -7.76 -14.60
CA LEU A 114 6.22 -6.68 -15.57
C LEU A 114 7.13 -5.56 -15.04
N GLN A 115 6.99 -5.19 -13.77
CA GLN A 115 7.90 -4.24 -13.11
C GLN A 115 9.34 -4.74 -13.21
N TYR A 116 9.57 -6.02 -12.89
CA TYR A 116 10.90 -6.62 -12.95
C TYR A 116 11.46 -6.74 -14.38
N GLU A 117 10.62 -6.89 -15.40
CA GLU A 117 11.07 -6.80 -16.80
C GLU A 117 11.70 -5.43 -17.09
N PHE A 118 11.08 -4.34 -16.63
CA PHE A 118 11.65 -3.00 -16.80
C PHE A 118 12.85 -2.72 -15.91
N THR A 119 12.88 -3.24 -14.67
CA THR A 119 14.07 -3.23 -13.81
C THR A 119 15.26 -3.88 -14.53
N LYS A 120 15.06 -5.05 -15.16
CA LYS A 120 16.11 -5.72 -15.94
C LYS A 120 16.61 -4.91 -17.14
N LEU A 121 15.75 -4.06 -17.70
CA LEU A 121 16.13 -3.15 -18.78
C LEU A 121 16.79 -1.86 -18.26
N GLY A 122 16.98 -1.71 -16.95
CA GLY A 122 17.65 -0.57 -16.32
C GLY A 122 16.76 0.66 -16.19
N LEU A 123 15.44 0.48 -16.02
CA LEU A 123 14.51 1.58 -15.80
C LEU A 123 14.80 2.29 -14.47
N ASP A 124 14.98 1.54 -13.40
CA ASP A 124 15.10 2.09 -12.04
C ASP A 124 16.33 2.99 -11.91
N GLU A 125 17.50 2.55 -12.41
CA GLU A 125 18.72 3.38 -12.42
C GLU A 125 18.60 4.62 -13.32
N TYR A 126 17.74 4.55 -14.35
CA TYR A 126 17.50 5.67 -15.24
C TYR A 126 16.55 6.70 -14.63
N LEU A 127 15.44 6.26 -14.03
CA LEU A 127 14.56 7.12 -13.24
C LEU A 127 15.33 7.80 -12.10
N ASP A 128 16.32 7.09 -11.56
CA ASP A 128 17.17 7.62 -10.52
C ASP A 128 18.00 8.84 -10.93
N LYS A 129 18.35 8.93 -12.22
CA LYS A 129 19.02 10.10 -12.81
C LYS A 129 18.03 11.22 -13.13
N LEU A 130 16.78 10.87 -13.44
CA LEU A 130 15.72 11.81 -13.82
C LEU A 130 14.95 12.42 -12.64
N LYS A 131 15.20 11.98 -11.39
CA LYS A 131 14.55 12.51 -10.16
C LYS A 131 14.51 14.03 -10.07
N HIS A 132 15.55 14.69 -10.60
CA HIS A 132 15.73 16.15 -10.53
C HIS A 132 15.45 16.85 -11.86
N THR A 133 14.61 16.27 -12.72
CA THR A 133 14.16 16.92 -13.95
C THR A 133 13.44 18.24 -13.64
N GLU A 134 13.70 19.28 -14.44
CA GLU A 134 12.99 20.58 -14.34
C GLU A 134 11.56 20.53 -14.90
N SER A 135 11.16 19.40 -15.52
CA SER A 135 9.83 19.25 -16.11
C SER A 135 8.82 18.72 -15.10
N ASP A 136 7.90 19.58 -14.64
CA ASP A 136 6.79 19.18 -13.76
C ASP A 136 6.00 17.99 -14.32
N LYS A 137 5.71 18.00 -15.63
CA LYS A 137 4.94 16.94 -16.27
C LYS A 137 5.64 15.59 -16.20
N LEU A 138 6.94 15.57 -16.45
CA LEU A 138 7.73 14.34 -16.38
C LEU A 138 7.89 13.90 -14.94
N GLN A 139 8.17 14.83 -14.02
CA GLN A 139 8.29 14.56 -12.60
C GLN A 139 7.03 13.89 -12.04
N VAL A 140 5.83 14.36 -12.42
CA VAL A 140 4.56 13.73 -12.04
C VAL A 140 4.47 12.28 -12.52
N GLN A 141 4.90 11.97 -13.75
CA GLN A 141 4.89 10.59 -14.26
C GLN A 141 5.91 9.69 -13.57
N ILE A 142 7.11 10.21 -13.27
CA ILE A 142 8.14 9.49 -12.53
C ILE A 142 7.66 9.19 -11.11
N GLN A 143 7.12 10.19 -10.42
CA GLN A 143 6.62 10.01 -9.06
C GLN A 143 5.46 9.00 -9.03
N ALA A 144 4.54 9.08 -10.00
CA ALA A 144 3.45 8.13 -10.11
C ALA A 144 3.92 6.67 -10.28
N TYR A 145 5.04 6.45 -10.97
CA TYR A 145 5.66 5.12 -11.04
C TYR A 145 6.22 4.71 -9.69
N LEU A 146 7.07 5.56 -9.09
CA LEU A 146 7.78 5.27 -7.85
C LEU A 146 6.82 4.99 -6.68
N ASP A 147 5.72 5.75 -6.58
CA ASP A 147 4.67 5.53 -5.58
C ASP A 147 3.93 4.19 -5.75
N ASN A 148 4.04 3.58 -6.94
CA ASN A 148 3.36 2.36 -7.33
C ASN A 148 4.31 1.14 -7.46
N VAL A 149 5.61 1.33 -7.17
CA VAL A 149 6.59 0.24 -7.18
C VAL A 149 6.26 -0.76 -6.08
N PHE A 150 6.24 -2.05 -6.43
CA PHE A 150 6.13 -3.15 -5.49
C PHE A 150 7.51 -3.57 -4.99
N ASP A 151 7.78 -3.35 -3.71
CA ASP A 151 8.93 -3.93 -3.00
C ASP A 151 8.46 -5.14 -2.19
N VAL A 152 8.64 -6.34 -2.78
CA VAL A 152 8.24 -7.60 -2.14
C VAL A 152 9.05 -7.86 -0.86
N GLY A 153 10.31 -7.41 -0.81
CA GLY A 153 11.16 -7.56 0.37
C GLY A 153 10.62 -6.75 1.54
N ALA A 154 10.38 -5.46 1.33
CA ALA A 154 9.80 -4.57 2.35
C ALA A 154 8.43 -5.07 2.84
N LEU A 155 7.57 -5.53 1.94
CA LEU A 155 6.25 -6.07 2.32
C LEU A 155 6.33 -7.33 3.19
N LEU A 156 7.35 -8.18 2.98
CA LEU A 156 7.59 -9.35 3.82
C LEU A 156 8.09 -8.94 5.20
N GLU A 157 9.04 -8.02 5.28
CA GLU A 157 9.55 -7.48 6.55
C GLU A 157 8.43 -6.81 7.38
N ASP A 158 7.56 -6.04 6.72
CA ASP A 158 6.39 -5.41 7.34
C ASP A 158 5.40 -6.46 7.86
N ALA A 159 5.18 -7.55 7.11
CA ALA A 159 4.30 -8.63 7.52
C ALA A 159 4.84 -9.39 8.74
N GLU A 160 6.15 -9.66 8.77
CA GLU A 160 6.82 -10.26 9.92
C GLU A 160 6.75 -9.36 11.15
N THR A 161 7.01 -8.05 10.97
CA THR A 161 6.90 -7.05 12.04
C THR A 161 5.47 -6.98 12.59
N LYS A 162 4.47 -7.02 11.71
CA LYS A 162 3.06 -7.03 12.10
C LYS A 162 2.71 -8.27 12.92
N ASN A 163 3.18 -9.45 12.53
CA ASN A 163 2.94 -10.68 13.28
C ASN A 163 3.54 -10.61 14.69
N ALA A 164 4.78 -10.14 14.82
CA ALA A 164 5.42 -9.96 16.13
C ALA A 164 4.67 -8.94 17.01
N ALA A 165 4.11 -7.88 16.42
CA ALA A 165 3.28 -6.93 17.14
C ALA A 165 1.97 -7.55 17.63
N LEU A 166 1.34 -8.42 16.84
CA LEU A 166 0.12 -9.12 17.22
C LEU A 166 0.37 -10.08 18.39
N GLU A 167 1.47 -10.85 18.36
CA GLU A 167 1.87 -11.71 19.49
C GLU A 167 2.05 -10.91 20.78
N ARG A 168 2.62 -9.70 20.68
CA ARG A 168 2.77 -8.80 21.84
C ARG A 168 1.44 -8.24 22.34
N VAL A 169 0.48 -8.01 21.45
CA VAL A 169 -0.88 -7.60 21.85
C VAL A 169 -1.56 -8.73 22.61
N GLU A 170 -1.47 -9.97 22.13
CA GLU A 170 -2.01 -11.15 22.82
C GLU A 170 -1.40 -11.32 24.22
N GLU A 171 -0.07 -11.18 24.35
CA GLU A 171 0.61 -11.23 25.66
C GLU A 171 0.12 -10.13 26.61
N LEU A 172 -0.11 -8.91 26.11
CA LEU A 172 -0.62 -7.82 26.92
C LEU A 172 -2.08 -8.05 27.34
N GLU A 173 -2.92 -8.59 26.46
CA GLU A 173 -4.30 -8.95 26.77
C GLU A 173 -4.38 -10.01 27.87
N GLU A 174 -3.55 -11.04 27.81
CA GLU A 174 -3.43 -12.05 28.87
C GLU A 174 -2.98 -11.44 30.20
N ASN A 175 -1.96 -10.56 30.17
CA ASN A 175 -1.49 -9.88 31.37
C ASN A 175 -2.56 -8.98 31.99
N ILE A 176 -3.33 -8.25 31.18
CA ILE A 176 -4.45 -7.43 31.65
C ILE A 176 -5.52 -8.31 32.30
N SER A 177 -5.87 -9.43 31.68
CA SER A 177 -6.86 -10.37 32.23
C SER A 177 -6.43 -10.88 33.60
N HIS A 178 -5.18 -11.33 33.74
CA HIS A 178 -4.63 -11.83 34.99
C HIS A 178 -4.50 -10.75 36.07
N LEU A 179 -4.10 -9.52 35.70
CA LEU A 179 -4.08 -8.39 36.64
C LEU A 179 -5.48 -7.99 37.10
N SER A 180 -6.47 -8.06 36.21
CA SER A 180 -7.87 -7.78 36.54
C SER A 180 -8.44 -8.79 37.53
N GLU A 181 -8.12 -10.09 37.36
CA GLU A 181 -8.53 -11.14 38.29
C GLU A 181 -7.89 -10.93 39.67
N LYS A 182 -6.59 -10.67 39.71
CA LYS A 182 -5.89 -10.35 40.97
C LYS A 182 -6.44 -9.11 41.66
N LEU A 183 -6.76 -8.06 40.90
CA LEU A 183 -7.37 -6.86 41.45
C LEU A 183 -8.71 -7.20 42.11
N GLN A 184 -9.56 -7.96 41.42
CA GLN A 184 -10.84 -8.42 41.94
C GLN A 184 -10.70 -9.22 43.24
N ASP A 185 -9.72 -10.13 43.32
CA ASP A 185 -9.43 -10.89 44.53
C ASP A 185 -9.01 -9.98 45.69
N THR A 186 -8.12 -9.02 45.43
CA THR A 186 -7.68 -8.06 46.47
C THR A 186 -8.81 -7.15 46.95
N GLU A 187 -9.70 -6.73 46.05
CA GLU A 187 -10.89 -5.95 46.42
C GLU A 187 -11.84 -6.77 47.29
N ASN A 188 -12.05 -8.05 46.97
CA ASN A 188 -12.87 -8.96 47.76
C ASN A 188 -12.30 -9.18 49.18
N GLU A 189 -10.97 -9.38 49.29
CA GLU A 189 -10.30 -9.52 50.59
C GLU A 189 -10.38 -8.24 51.43
N ALA A 190 -10.15 -7.09 50.81
CA ALA A 190 -10.26 -5.79 51.48
C ALA A 190 -11.68 -5.54 51.99
N MET A 191 -12.69 -5.85 51.18
CA MET A 191 -14.11 -5.76 51.55
C MET A 191 -14.43 -6.66 52.75
N ALA A 192 -14.00 -7.92 52.73
CA ALA A 192 -14.21 -8.84 53.85
C ALA A 192 -13.59 -8.30 55.15
N LYS A 193 -12.41 -7.68 55.06
CA LYS A 193 -11.72 -7.09 56.22
C LYS A 193 -12.40 -5.83 56.74
N ILE A 194 -12.97 -5.00 55.85
CA ILE A 194 -13.80 -3.86 56.24
C ILE A 194 -15.01 -4.34 57.04
N VAL A 195 -15.74 -5.35 56.54
CA VAL A 195 -16.92 -5.91 57.22
C VAL A 195 -16.56 -6.45 58.62
N GLU A 196 -15.45 -7.17 58.75
CA GLU A 196 -14.99 -7.68 60.05
C GLU A 196 -14.61 -6.55 61.01
N LEU A 197 -13.91 -5.51 60.53
CA LEU A 197 -13.56 -4.35 61.34
C LEU A 197 -14.80 -3.57 61.79
N GLU A 198 -15.78 -3.36 60.90
CA GLU A 198 -17.06 -2.71 61.24
C GLU A 198 -17.81 -3.48 62.34
N LYS A 199 -17.83 -4.81 62.27
CA LYS A 199 -18.42 -5.67 63.29
C LYS A 199 -17.72 -5.53 64.64
N GLN A 200 -16.39 -5.54 64.66
CA GLN A 200 -15.60 -5.34 65.88
C GLN A 200 -15.83 -3.95 66.48
N LEU A 201 -15.92 -2.91 65.64
CA LEU A 201 -16.22 -1.54 66.05
C LEU A 201 -17.59 -1.45 66.71
N MET A 202 -18.61 -2.09 66.12
CA MET A 202 -19.96 -2.15 66.69
C MET A 202 -19.98 -2.87 68.06
N GLN A 203 -19.24 -3.97 68.19
CA GLN A 203 -19.09 -4.70 69.46
C GLN A 203 -18.44 -3.82 70.53
N ARG A 204 -17.34 -3.13 70.20
CA ARG A 204 -16.61 -2.26 71.12
C ARG A 204 -17.41 -1.03 71.53
N ASN A 205 -18.18 -0.44 70.62
CA ASN A 205 -19.11 0.65 70.95
C ASN A 205 -20.17 0.19 71.96
N LYS A 206 -20.75 -1.00 71.78
CA LYS A 206 -21.68 -1.57 72.76
C LYS A 206 -21.03 -1.75 74.13
N GLU A 207 -19.82 -2.31 74.19
CA GLU A 207 -19.08 -2.48 75.44
C GLU A 207 -18.78 -1.13 76.12
N LEU A 208 -18.39 -0.11 75.33
CA LEU A 208 -18.17 1.25 75.80
C LEU A 208 -19.43 1.88 76.41
N ASP A 209 -20.58 1.69 75.77
CA ASP A 209 -21.86 2.18 76.26
C ASP A 209 -22.24 1.50 77.58
N VAL A 210 -22.02 0.18 77.71
CA VAL A 210 -22.22 -0.54 78.98
C VAL A 210 -21.31 0.03 80.09
N VAL A 211 -20.02 0.24 79.82
CA VAL A 211 -19.08 0.80 80.80
C VAL A 211 -19.48 2.23 81.19
N ARG A 212 -19.94 3.04 80.23
CA ARG A 212 -20.43 4.39 80.50
C ARG A 212 -21.65 4.40 81.42
N GLU A 213 -22.62 3.52 81.20
CA GLU A 213 -23.78 3.38 82.09
C GLU A 213 -23.36 2.94 83.50
N ILE A 214 -22.49 1.94 83.63
CA ILE A 214 -21.95 1.50 84.93
C ILE A 214 -21.23 2.65 85.64
N TYR A 215 -20.43 3.44 84.93
CA TYR A 215 -19.73 4.59 85.50
C TYR A 215 -20.72 5.66 85.97
N LYS A 216 -21.79 5.90 85.20
CA LYS A 216 -22.85 6.85 85.54
C LYS A 216 -23.56 6.43 86.83
N ASP A 217 -23.91 5.16 86.94
CA ASP A 217 -24.56 4.54 88.11
C ASP A 217 -23.67 4.56 89.36
N ALA A 218 -22.37 4.29 89.20
CA ALA A 218 -21.41 4.38 90.29
C ALA A 218 -21.22 5.84 90.78
N ASN A 219 -21.24 6.81 89.87
CA ASN A 219 -21.06 8.22 90.20
C ASN A 219 -22.29 8.82 90.91
N THR A 220 -23.51 8.36 90.60
CA THR A 220 -24.73 8.73 91.35
C THR A 220 -24.76 8.14 92.76
N GLN A 221 -24.17 6.96 92.99
CA GLN A 221 -24.06 6.35 94.33
C GLN A 221 -23.02 7.02 95.25
N VAL A 222 -22.05 7.74 94.70
CA VAL A 222 -20.99 8.45 95.46
C VAL A 222 -21.38 9.90 95.82
N HIS A 223 -22.47 10.42 95.26
CA HIS A 223 -22.99 11.78 95.52
C HIS A 223 -24.32 11.82 96.30
N THR A 224 -24.69 10.70 96.94
CA THR A 224 -25.80 10.62 97.92
C THR A 224 -25.22 10.32 99.30
#